data_AF-Q9KIV7-F1
#
_entry.id   AF-Q9KIV7-F1
#
_cell.length_a   1.000
_cell.length_b   1.000
_cell.length_c   1.000
_cell.angle_alpha   90.00
_cell.angle_beta   90.00
_cell.angle_gamma   90.00
#
_symmetry.space_group_name_H-M   'P 1'
#
loop_
_entity.id
_entity.type
_entity.pdbx_description
1 polymer ?
#
loop_
_entity_poly.entity_id
_entity_poly.type
_entity_poly.pdbx_seq_one_letter_code
_entity_poly.pdbx_strand_id
1 'polypeptide(L)'
;DRANPIIEQYQWIAAAAAFANPVPALDILATAAINAQMVMDLGNIYQQKFSLEQAQTVAGTMGSLMLKLGLVELSTKAIGTVLKSNAVTFVAGGLVQGVSAAYLTRVAALSLVTYFEQQEIALDSGSNLNVDKLRQTLQNVFQQNQQVAFLQGFVKQGVKCLLPEVQQIEVAG
;
A
#
# COMPACT_ATOMS: atom_id res chain seq x y z
N ASP A 1 10.93 13.39 -1.18
CA ASP A 1 9.98 13.44 -2.31
C ASP A 1 8.64 13.98 -1.84
N ARG A 2 7.88 14.72 -2.67
CA ARG A 2 6.56 15.28 -2.34
C ARG A 2 5.48 14.21 -2.14
N ALA A 3 5.64 13.03 -2.75
CA ALA A 3 4.69 11.93 -2.64
C ALA A 3 4.83 11.13 -1.34
N ASN A 4 6.01 11.11 -0.71
CA ASN A 4 6.30 10.26 0.46
C ASN A 4 5.29 10.40 1.62
N PRO A 5 4.88 11.62 2.04
CA PRO A 5 3.89 11.76 3.12
C PRO A 5 2.54 11.14 2.76
N ILE A 6 2.12 11.26 1.50
CA ILE A 6 0.87 10.69 0.99
C ILE A 6 0.96 9.16 0.99
N ILE A 7 2.07 8.60 0.51
CA ILE A 7 2.33 7.16 0.55
C ILE A 7 2.25 6.63 1.98
N GLU A 8 2.90 7.32 2.92
CA GLU A 8 2.91 6.94 4.34
C GLU A 8 1.52 7.03 4.99
N GLN A 9 0.74 8.05 4.65
CA GLN A 9 -0.63 8.17 5.13
C GLN A 9 -1.49 6.97 4.68
N TYR A 10 -1.52 6.70 3.37
CA TYR A 10 -2.39 5.66 2.82
C TYR A 10 -1.96 4.24 3.23
N GLN A 11 -0.65 3.95 3.33
CA GLN A 11 -0.21 2.64 3.80
C GLN A 11 -0.69 2.36 5.23
N TRP A 12 -0.68 3.34 6.13
CA TRP A 12 -1.07 3.14 7.53
C TRP A 12 -2.59 3.14 7.71
N ILE A 13 -3.34 3.89 6.89
CA ILE A 13 -4.80 3.77 6.81
C ILE A 13 -5.17 2.34 6.38
N ALA A 14 -4.54 1.82 5.32
CA ALA A 14 -4.78 0.45 4.86
C ALA A 14 -4.41 -0.60 5.92
N ALA A 15 -3.31 -0.35 6.66
CA ALA A 15 -2.89 -1.20 7.76
C ALA A 15 -3.96 -1.29 8.85
N ALA A 16 -4.43 -0.14 9.33
CA ALA A 16 -5.41 -0.05 10.40
C ALA A 16 -6.75 -0.68 9.99
N ALA A 17 -7.19 -0.42 8.75
CA ALA A 17 -8.41 -1.02 8.21
C ALA A 17 -8.34 -2.55 8.19
N ALA A 18 -7.27 -3.12 7.62
CA ALA A 18 -7.11 -4.57 7.54
C ALA A 18 -6.83 -5.24 8.90
N PHE A 19 -6.22 -4.52 9.85
CA PHE A 19 -5.98 -5.00 11.20
C PHE A 19 -7.28 -5.06 12.03
N ALA A 20 -8.11 -4.03 11.94
CA ALA A 20 -9.35 -3.92 12.71
C ALA A 20 -10.41 -4.94 12.27
N ASN A 21 -10.46 -5.28 10.98
CA ASN A 21 -11.45 -6.20 10.46
C ASN A 21 -10.98 -6.85 9.13
N PRO A 22 -10.71 -8.16 9.10
CA PRO A 22 -10.44 -8.89 7.86
C PRO A 22 -11.69 -8.85 6.96
N VAL A 23 -11.65 -7.94 5.99
CA VAL A 23 -12.71 -7.42 5.10
C VAL A 23 -14.04 -8.20 4.99
N PRO A 24 -15.15 -7.65 5.53
CA PRO A 24 -16.53 -7.83 5.05
C PRO A 24 -16.81 -7.01 3.77
N ALA A 25 -17.81 -7.41 2.98
CA ALA A 25 -18.09 -6.81 1.67
C ALA A 25 -18.35 -5.27 1.66
N LEU A 26 -18.89 -4.69 2.74
CA LEU A 26 -19.09 -3.24 2.85
C LEU A 26 -17.76 -2.47 2.98
N ASP A 27 -16.74 -3.07 3.60
CA ASP A 27 -15.40 -2.48 3.74
C ASP A 27 -14.63 -2.48 2.41
N ILE A 28 -15.05 -3.26 1.41
CA ILE A 28 -14.46 -3.25 0.06
C ILE A 28 -14.71 -1.91 -0.63
N LEU A 29 -15.90 -1.31 -0.47
CA LEU A 29 -16.23 -0.01 -1.05
C LEU A 29 -15.40 1.11 -0.41
N ALA A 30 -15.27 1.08 0.92
CA ALA A 30 -14.42 2.02 1.65
C ALA A 30 -12.95 1.88 1.23
N THR A 31 -12.46 0.65 1.10
CA THR A 31 -11.10 0.35 0.63
C THR A 31 -10.87 0.82 -0.81
N ALA A 32 -11.87 0.65 -1.68
CA ALA A 32 -11.83 1.15 -3.05
C ALA A 32 -11.78 2.68 -3.09
N ALA A 33 -12.57 3.37 -2.25
CA ALA A 33 -12.56 4.82 -2.14
C ALA A 33 -11.21 5.36 -1.61
N ILE A 34 -10.64 4.72 -0.59
CA ILE A 34 -9.31 5.07 -0.05
C ILE A 34 -8.24 4.96 -1.15
N ASN A 35 -8.22 3.84 -1.90
CA ASN A 35 -7.25 3.66 -2.97
C ASN A 35 -7.49 4.60 -4.17
N ALA A 36 -8.74 4.94 -4.49
CA ALA A 36 -9.05 5.94 -5.51
C ALA A 36 -8.59 7.35 -5.09
N GLN A 37 -8.79 7.72 -3.82
CA GLN A 37 -8.30 8.99 -3.31
C GLN A 37 -6.77 9.06 -3.36
N MET A 38 -6.08 7.96 -3.01
CA MET A 38 -4.62 7.88 -3.17
C MET A 38 -4.18 8.12 -4.62
N VAL A 39 -4.88 7.55 -5.60
CA VAL A 39 -4.60 7.78 -7.02
C VAL A 39 -4.75 9.25 -7.38
N MET A 40 -5.83 9.91 -6.94
CA MET A 40 -6.06 11.34 -7.22
C MET A 40 -5.00 12.22 -6.56
N ASP A 41 -4.69 11.96 -5.29
CA ASP A 41 -3.73 12.75 -4.51
C ASP A 41 -2.32 12.65 -5.11
N LEU A 42 -1.89 11.44 -5.48
CA LEU A 42 -0.61 11.23 -6.16
C LEU A 42 -0.64 11.80 -7.58
N GLY A 43 -1.73 11.61 -8.33
CA GLY A 43 -1.87 12.15 -9.68
C GLY A 43 -1.73 13.66 -9.71
N ASN A 44 -2.35 14.36 -8.75
CA ASN A 44 -2.28 15.82 -8.61
C ASN A 44 -0.85 16.33 -8.41
N ILE A 45 0.02 15.57 -7.73
CA ILE A 45 1.45 15.93 -7.56
C ILE A 45 2.17 15.98 -8.92
N TYR A 46 1.85 15.04 -9.81
CA TYR A 46 2.50 14.83 -11.12
C TYR A 46 1.65 15.35 -12.30
N GLN A 47 0.79 16.35 -12.03
CA GLN A 47 -0.07 17.00 -13.01
C GLN A 47 -1.04 16.06 -13.76
N GLN A 48 -1.33 14.89 -13.22
CA GLN A 48 -2.31 13.94 -13.74
C GLN A 48 -3.67 14.21 -13.07
N LYS A 49 -4.56 14.89 -13.80
CA LYS A 49 -5.90 15.24 -13.29
C LYS A 49 -6.90 14.12 -13.56
N PHE A 50 -7.06 13.22 -12.60
CA PHE A 50 -8.08 12.17 -12.66
C PHE A 50 -9.44 12.65 -12.14
N SER A 51 -10.52 12.28 -12.81
CA SER A 51 -11.84 12.22 -12.18
C SER A 51 -11.89 11.08 -11.17
N LEU A 52 -12.87 11.10 -10.26
CA LEU A 52 -13.07 10.00 -9.31
C LEU A 52 -13.25 8.64 -10.01
N GLU A 53 -14.03 8.60 -11.09
CA GLU A 53 -14.26 7.39 -11.88
C GLU A 53 -12.96 6.86 -12.52
N GLN A 54 -12.12 7.76 -13.04
CA GLN A 54 -10.81 7.40 -13.57
C GLN A 54 -9.90 6.87 -12.46
N ALA A 55 -9.90 7.51 -11.30
CA ALA A 55 -9.09 7.09 -10.16
C ALA A 55 -9.53 5.72 -9.61
N GLN A 56 -10.84 5.46 -9.53
CA GLN A 56 -11.39 4.12 -9.22
C GLN A 56 -10.97 3.08 -10.26
N THR A 57 -10.98 3.44 -11.55
CA THR A 57 -10.52 2.56 -12.63
C THR A 57 -9.03 2.21 -12.50
N VAL A 58 -8.18 3.19 -12.20
CA VAL A 58 -6.75 2.97 -11.96
C VAL A 58 -6.53 2.10 -10.72
N ALA A 59 -7.20 2.40 -9.60
CA ALA A 59 -7.11 1.62 -8.36
C ALA A 59 -7.56 0.16 -8.57
N GLY A 60 -8.68 -0.06 -9.26
CA GLY A 60 -9.17 -1.40 -9.60
C GLY A 60 -8.23 -2.16 -10.54
N THR A 61 -7.62 -1.47 -11.50
CA THR A 61 -6.61 -2.04 -12.39
C THR A 61 -5.37 -2.46 -11.61
N MET A 62 -4.87 -1.61 -10.71
CA MET A 62 -3.74 -1.91 -9.83
C MET A 62 -4.02 -3.14 -8.97
N GLY A 63 -5.16 -3.18 -8.29
CA GLY A 63 -5.57 -4.34 -7.48
C GLY A 63 -5.64 -5.63 -8.32
N SER A 64 -6.24 -5.55 -9.51
CA SER A 64 -6.32 -6.68 -10.43
C SER A 64 -4.95 -7.17 -10.89
N LEU A 65 -4.01 -6.26 -11.17
CA LEU A 65 -2.64 -6.62 -11.53
C LEU A 65 -1.91 -7.28 -10.36
N MET A 66 -2.01 -6.73 -9.15
CA MET A 66 -1.40 -7.31 -7.95
C MET A 66 -1.90 -8.74 -7.69
N LEU A 67 -3.21 -8.98 -7.86
CA LEU A 67 -3.79 -10.31 -7.75
C LEU A 67 -3.27 -11.25 -8.84
N LYS A 68 -3.32 -10.84 -10.11
CA LYS A 68 -2.86 -11.67 -11.25
C LYS A 68 -1.38 -12.02 -11.18
N LEU A 69 -0.56 -11.12 -10.64
CA LEU A 69 0.88 -11.30 -10.45
C LEU A 69 1.23 -12.07 -9.17
N GLY A 70 0.24 -12.43 -8.33
CA GLY A 70 0.46 -13.13 -7.06
C GLY A 70 1.12 -12.27 -5.96
N LEU A 71 1.17 -10.94 -6.14
CA LEU A 71 1.88 -10.06 -5.22
C LEU A 71 1.24 -10.06 -3.83
N VAL A 72 -0.08 -10.25 -3.76
CA VAL A 72 -0.83 -10.31 -2.50
C VAL A 72 -0.36 -11.49 -1.63
N GLU A 73 -0.32 -12.69 -2.22
CA GLU A 73 0.12 -13.90 -1.52
C GLU A 73 1.60 -13.83 -1.15
N LEU A 74 2.45 -13.41 -2.10
CA LEU A 74 3.89 -13.28 -1.89
C LEU A 74 4.21 -12.29 -0.76
N SER A 75 3.54 -11.13 -0.73
CA SER A 75 3.71 -10.14 0.33
C SER A 75 3.28 -10.71 1.67
N THR A 76 2.09 -11.31 1.73
CA THR A 76 1.54 -11.87 2.97
C THR A 76 2.46 -12.94 3.56
N LYS A 77 3.00 -13.81 2.70
CA LYS A 77 3.95 -14.86 3.11
C LYS A 77 5.28 -14.28 3.59
N ALA A 78 5.83 -13.30 2.86
CA ALA A 78 7.09 -12.66 3.22
C ALA A 78 6.97 -11.92 4.56
N ILE A 79 5.95 -11.08 4.71
CA ILE A 79 5.66 -10.35 5.95
C ILE A 79 5.40 -11.31 7.11
N GLY A 80 4.59 -12.35 6.91
CA GLY A 80 4.35 -13.37 7.92
C GLY A 80 5.63 -14.10 8.35
N THR A 81 6.55 -14.35 7.43
CA THR A 81 7.87 -14.97 7.73
C THR A 81 8.74 -14.04 8.57
N VAL A 82 8.79 -12.75 8.21
CA VAL A 82 9.56 -11.74 8.97
C VAL A 82 8.95 -11.50 10.35
N LEU A 83 7.63 -11.45 10.48
CA LEU A 83 6.95 -11.31 11.77
C LEU A 83 7.27 -12.48 12.71
N LYS A 84 7.19 -13.72 12.20
CA LYS A 84 7.52 -14.93 12.98
C LYS A 84 8.97 -14.99 13.42
N SER A 85 9.90 -14.39 12.66
CA SER A 85 11.33 -14.37 13.02
C SER A 85 11.73 -13.24 13.95
N ASN A 86 10.92 -12.18 14.07
CA ASN A 86 11.20 -11.01 14.92
C ASN A 86 10.39 -10.98 16.22
N ALA A 87 9.29 -11.74 16.33
CA ALA A 87 8.43 -11.76 17.51
C ALA A 87 8.59 -13.06 18.31
N VAL A 88 9.10 -12.95 19.56
CA VAL A 88 9.09 -14.04 20.56
C VAL A 88 7.66 -14.27 21.11
N THR A 89 6.73 -13.34 20.83
CA THR A 89 5.33 -13.36 21.27
C THR A 89 4.38 -13.62 20.10
N PHE A 90 3.29 -14.32 20.36
CA PHE A 90 2.24 -14.74 19.41
C PHE A 90 1.93 -13.73 18.29
N VAL A 91 2.03 -14.15 17.03
CA VAL A 91 1.63 -13.35 15.86
C VAL A 91 0.12 -13.48 15.68
N ALA A 92 -0.63 -12.43 16.04
CA ALA A 92 -2.05 -12.36 15.72
C ALA A 92 -2.26 -12.27 14.18
N GLY A 93 -3.26 -12.97 13.64
CA GLY A 93 -3.56 -12.96 12.20
C GLY A 93 -3.78 -11.54 11.64
N GLY A 94 -4.38 -10.66 12.45
CA GLY A 94 -4.57 -9.24 12.11
C GLY A 94 -3.28 -8.47 11.87
N LEU A 95 -2.17 -8.78 12.57
CA LEU A 95 -0.87 -8.14 12.32
C LEU A 95 -0.34 -8.47 10.94
N VAL A 96 -0.41 -9.75 10.55
CA VAL A 96 0.04 -10.17 9.21
C VAL A 96 -0.79 -9.44 8.15
N GLN A 97 -2.11 -9.38 8.31
CA GLN A 97 -3.01 -8.71 7.36
C GLN A 97 -2.76 -7.21 7.29
N GLY A 98 -2.71 -6.51 8.43
CA GLY A 98 -2.46 -5.08 8.51
C GLY A 98 -1.12 -4.68 7.90
N VAL A 99 -0.03 -5.34 8.29
CA VAL A 99 1.30 -5.02 7.75
C VAL A 99 1.40 -5.38 6.26
N SER A 100 0.77 -6.48 5.81
CA SER A 100 0.76 -6.85 4.40
C SER A 100 -0.04 -5.86 3.54
N ALA A 101 -1.20 -5.40 4.04
CA ALA A 101 -1.99 -4.37 3.39
C ALA A 101 -1.19 -3.07 3.26
N ALA A 102 -0.53 -2.64 4.34
CA ALA A 102 0.36 -1.48 4.31
C ALA A 102 1.46 -1.61 3.25
N TYR A 103 2.14 -2.76 3.22
CA TYR A 103 3.22 -3.00 2.27
C TYR A 103 2.73 -2.97 0.82
N LEU A 104 1.60 -3.62 0.52
CA LEU A 104 1.02 -3.63 -0.82
C LEU A 104 0.56 -2.23 -1.24
N THR A 105 -0.08 -1.47 -0.36
CA THR A 105 -0.47 -0.07 -0.63
C THR A 105 0.76 0.79 -0.91
N ARG A 106 1.86 0.61 -0.16
CA ARG A 106 3.12 1.32 -0.42
C ARG A 106 3.69 0.98 -1.80
N VAL A 107 3.72 -0.31 -2.16
CA VAL A 107 4.17 -0.75 -3.49
C VAL A 107 3.28 -0.16 -4.59
N ALA A 108 1.95 -0.15 -4.39
CA ALA A 108 1.00 0.46 -5.31
C ALA A 108 1.34 1.94 -5.54
N ALA A 109 1.50 2.67 -4.44
CA ALA A 109 1.73 4.11 -4.45
C ALA A 109 3.07 4.47 -5.11
N LEU A 110 4.16 3.76 -4.78
CA LEU A 110 5.47 3.93 -5.42
C LEU A 110 5.41 3.62 -6.93
N SER A 111 4.61 2.63 -7.32
CA SER A 111 4.39 2.29 -8.73
C SER A 111 3.62 3.39 -9.46
N LEU A 112 2.59 3.96 -8.82
CA LEU A 112 1.82 5.07 -9.36
C LEU A 112 2.68 6.33 -9.51
N VAL A 113 3.48 6.66 -8.49
CA VAL A 113 4.46 7.76 -8.57
C VAL A 113 5.38 7.57 -9.76
N THR A 114 6.05 6.42 -9.85
CA THR A 114 6.98 6.12 -10.94
C THR A 114 6.29 6.18 -12.30
N TYR A 115 5.05 5.70 -12.40
CA TYR A 115 4.28 5.70 -13.63
C TYR A 115 3.86 7.13 -14.04
N PHE A 116 3.37 7.95 -13.10
CA PHE A 116 2.93 9.31 -13.35
C PHE A 116 4.10 10.25 -13.68
N GLU A 117 5.24 10.12 -12.99
CA GLU A 117 6.47 10.84 -13.34
C GLU A 117 6.88 10.59 -14.80
N GLN A 118 6.85 9.33 -15.24
CA GLN A 118 7.17 8.97 -16.61
C GLN A 118 6.14 9.47 -17.64
N GLN A 119 4.90 9.73 -17.20
CA GLN A 119 3.82 10.21 -18.06
C GLN A 119 3.83 11.75 -18.15
N GLU A 120 4.20 12.44 -17.08
CA GLU A 120 4.45 13.89 -17.06
C GLU A 120 5.54 14.30 -18.06
N ILE A 121 6.60 13.48 -18.16
CA ILE A 121 7.68 13.69 -19.14
C ILE A 121 7.19 13.49 -20.60
N ALA A 122 6.17 12.65 -20.80
CA ALA A 122 5.62 12.31 -22.11
C ALA A 122 4.44 13.22 -22.47
N LEU A 123 4.73 14.47 -22.83
CA LEU A 123 3.76 15.56 -23.08
C LEU A 123 2.64 15.25 -24.11
N ASP A 124 2.79 14.23 -24.97
CA ASP A 124 1.86 13.92 -26.08
C ASP A 124 1.00 12.66 -25.88
N SER A 125 1.14 11.94 -24.76
CA SER A 125 0.30 10.77 -24.51
C SER A 125 -1.02 11.21 -23.92
N GLY A 126 -2.10 11.20 -24.72
CA GLY A 126 -3.46 11.41 -24.21
C GLY A 126 -3.76 10.56 -22.96
N SER A 127 -4.73 11.00 -22.16
CA SER A 127 -5.08 10.53 -20.79
C SER A 127 -5.45 9.03 -20.62
N ASN A 128 -5.08 8.15 -21.55
CA ASN A 128 -5.34 6.72 -21.49
C ASN A 128 -4.28 6.01 -20.63
N LEU A 129 -4.78 5.17 -19.72
CA LEU A 129 -3.95 4.32 -18.87
C LEU A 129 -3.25 3.24 -19.72
N ASN A 130 -1.91 3.27 -19.78
CA ASN A 130 -1.12 2.21 -20.39
C ASN A 130 -0.92 1.09 -19.37
N VAL A 131 -1.83 0.11 -19.38
CA VAL A 131 -1.86 -1.00 -18.42
C VAL A 131 -0.59 -1.85 -18.49
N ASP A 132 0.02 -2.00 -19.67
CA ASP A 132 1.25 -2.78 -19.82
C ASP A 132 2.44 -2.12 -19.14
N LYS A 133 2.60 -0.81 -19.34
CA LYS A 133 3.62 -0.01 -18.66
C LYS A 133 3.37 0.06 -17.16
N LEU A 134 2.11 0.17 -16.74
CA LEU A 134 1.73 0.13 -15.32
C LEU A 134 2.10 -1.21 -14.67
N ARG A 135 1.82 -2.33 -15.36
CA ARG A 135 2.20 -3.68 -14.92
C ARG A 135 3.70 -3.84 -14.77
N GLN A 136 4.48 -3.41 -15.77
CA GLN A 136 5.95 -3.47 -15.72
C GLN A 136 6.50 -2.63 -14.56
N THR A 137 5.98 -1.42 -14.39
CA THR A 137 6.37 -0.53 -13.29
C THR A 137 6.09 -1.18 -11.94
N LEU A 138 4.89 -1.76 -11.79
CA LEU A 138 4.50 -2.46 -10.57
C LEU A 138 5.42 -3.66 -10.26
N GLN A 139 5.75 -4.48 -11.24
CA GLN A 139 6.68 -5.60 -11.05
C GLN A 139 8.07 -5.13 -10.62
N ASN A 140 8.59 -4.08 -11.28
CA ASN A 140 9.91 -3.53 -10.97
C ASN A 140 9.97 -2.95 -9.55
N VAL A 141 8.99 -2.11 -9.18
CA VAL A 141 8.89 -1.53 -7.84
C VAL A 141 8.76 -2.62 -6.79
N PHE A 142 7.93 -3.64 -7.03
CA PHE A 142 7.79 -4.75 -6.11
C PHE A 142 9.11 -5.49 -5.90
N GLN A 143 9.82 -5.86 -6.97
CA GLN A 143 11.12 -6.53 -6.88
C GLN A 143 12.15 -5.70 -6.09
N GLN A 144 12.19 -4.39 -6.30
CA GLN A 144 13.08 -3.48 -5.56
C GLN A 144 12.73 -3.42 -4.06
N ASN A 145 11.46 -3.55 -3.71
CA ASN A 145 10.97 -3.47 -2.33
C ASN A 145 10.92 -4.83 -1.60
N GLN A 146 11.32 -5.93 -2.26
CA GLN A 146 11.34 -7.28 -1.66
C GLN A 146 12.61 -7.59 -0.84
N GLN A 147 13.58 -6.67 -0.76
CA GLN A 147 14.81 -6.93 -0.02
C GLN A 147 14.54 -7.22 1.47
N VAL A 148 15.17 -8.26 2.01
CA VAL A 148 14.93 -8.72 3.39
C VAL A 148 15.16 -7.61 4.42
N ALA A 149 16.22 -6.81 4.26
CA ALA A 149 16.53 -5.70 5.17
C ALA A 149 15.41 -4.63 5.18
N PHE A 150 14.86 -4.31 4.01
CA PHE A 150 13.72 -3.41 3.89
C PHE A 150 12.50 -3.99 4.60
N LEU A 151 12.16 -5.26 4.33
CA LEU A 151 11.00 -5.93 4.93
C LEU A 151 11.10 -5.98 6.46
N GLN A 152 12.28 -6.24 7.02
CA GLN A 152 12.49 -6.21 8.48
C GLN A 152 12.22 -4.83 9.07
N GLY A 153 12.73 -3.77 8.45
CA GLY A 153 12.47 -2.39 8.87
C GLY A 153 10.98 -2.03 8.76
N PHE A 154 10.36 -2.41 7.65
CA PHE A 154 8.94 -2.16 7.39
C PHE A 154 8.03 -2.88 8.39
N VAL A 155 8.30 -4.15 8.67
CA VAL A 155 7.55 -4.93 9.67
C VAL A 155 7.66 -4.30 11.06
N LYS A 156 8.85 -3.85 11.47
CA LYS A 156 9.02 -3.17 12.77
C LYS A 156 8.17 -1.90 12.86
N GLN A 157 8.12 -1.10 11.80
CA GLN A 157 7.26 0.09 11.74
C GLN A 157 5.78 -0.29 11.80
N GLY A 158 5.36 -1.30 11.05
CA GLY A 158 3.97 -1.75 11.03
C GLY A 158 3.50 -2.29 12.37
N VAL A 159 4.33 -3.06 13.08
CA VAL A 159 4.03 -3.52 14.45
C VAL A 159 3.89 -2.33 15.39
N LYS A 160 4.82 -1.38 15.37
CA LYS A 160 4.75 -0.17 16.21
C LYS A 160 3.49 0.67 15.94
N CYS A 161 3.07 0.74 14.67
CA CYS A 161 1.88 1.47 14.26
C CYS A 161 0.58 0.79 14.74
N LEU A 162 0.49 -0.54 14.63
CA LEU A 162 -0.74 -1.29 14.91
C LEU A 162 -0.88 -1.70 16.38
N LEU A 163 0.25 -1.85 17.08
CA LEU A 163 0.32 -2.11 18.51
C LEU A 163 1.14 -1.01 19.17
N PRO A 164 0.60 0.21 19.28
CA PRO A 164 1.24 1.23 20.08
C PRO A 164 1.38 0.69 21.51
N GLU A 165 2.57 0.80 22.09
CA GLU A 165 2.76 0.52 23.52
C GLU A 165 1.71 1.34 24.27
N VAL A 166 0.78 0.67 24.94
CA VAL A 166 -0.18 1.33 25.81
C VAL A 166 0.66 2.01 26.88
N GLN A 167 0.81 3.34 26.78
CA GLN A 167 1.35 4.13 27.88
C GLN A 167 0.49 3.78 29.09
N GLN A 168 1.08 3.09 30.07
CA GLN A 168 0.48 2.94 31.38
C GLN A 168 0.19 4.36 31.85
N ILE A 169 -1.08 4.73 31.84
CA ILE A 169 -1.54 5.91 32.56
C ILE A 169 -1.26 5.54 34.01
N GLU A 170 -0.16 6.06 34.54
CA GLU A 170 0.16 6.04 35.95
C GLU A 170 -1.02 6.73 36.63
N VAL A 171 -1.91 5.92 37.21
CA VAL A 171 -3.03 6.42 38.00
C VAL A 171 -2.38 6.97 39.27
N ALA A 172 -2.05 8.25 39.26
CA ALA A 172 -1.60 8.97 40.44
C ALA A 172 -2.73 8.93 41.47
N GLY A 173 -2.59 8.04 42.44
CA GLY A 173 -3.34 8.01 43.69
C GLY A 173 -2.70 8.90 44.74
#